data_AF-A0A5C5SQ17-F1
#
_entry.id   AF-A0A5C5SQ17-F1
#
_cell.length_a   1.000
_cell.length_b   1.000
_cell.length_c   1.000
_cell.angle_alpha   90.00
_cell.angle_beta   90.00
_cell.angle_gamma   90.00
#
_symmetry.space_group_name_H-M   'P 1'
#
loop_
_entity.id
_entity.type
_entity.pdbx_description
1 polymer ?
#
loop_
_entity_poly.entity_id
_entity_poly.type
_entity_poly.pdbx_seq_one_letter_code
_entity_poly.pdbx_strand_id
1 'polypeptide(L)'
;MSGEDIESLRRAIEANARPRNSYWAWRDKPIAERGAADTILRAAGLRVDRLVSRGEGQDPPDCEGMVDGLWSGIEVTELVHRETLEQSITAIRQRNAGRESRLPVAYFEWARGDLLAALQELINGKDKADLKGGPYDQYILVIHTDEFFLLPDTVARYVEGAIFDVKCITQAYLGLSYRPDTAAGEGGHPAFRLSLVRA
;
A
#
# COMPACT_ATOMS: atom_id res chain seq x y z
N MET A 1 -21.75 13.94 16.10
CA MET A 1 -21.90 12.75 15.24
C MET A 1 -23.34 12.29 15.33
N SER A 2 -24.00 12.19 14.20
CA SER A 2 -25.36 11.68 14.07
C SER A 2 -25.39 10.15 14.20
N GLY A 3 -26.57 9.56 14.41
CA GLY A 3 -26.72 8.09 14.42
C GLY A 3 -26.39 7.43 13.08
N GLU A 4 -26.50 8.18 11.98
CA GLU A 4 -26.18 7.74 10.63
C GLU A 4 -24.65 7.66 10.40
N ASP A 5 -23.90 8.59 11.00
CA ASP A 5 -22.42 8.57 10.99
C ASP A 5 -21.87 7.34 11.72
N ILE A 6 -22.53 6.92 12.80
CA ILE A 6 -22.11 5.78 13.63
C ILE A 6 -22.35 4.45 12.91
N GLU A 7 -23.49 4.30 12.22
CA GLU A 7 -23.81 3.10 11.44
C GLU A 7 -22.95 2.99 10.16
N SER A 8 -22.70 4.12 9.49
CA SER A 8 -21.76 4.18 8.36
C SER A 8 -20.34 3.79 8.78
N LEU A 9 -19.88 4.34 9.92
CA LEU A 9 -18.59 3.99 10.51
C LEU A 9 -18.54 2.49 10.87
N ARG A 10 -19.60 1.94 11.45
CA ARG A 10 -19.68 0.52 11.81
C ARG A 10 -19.61 -0.40 10.58
N ARG A 11 -20.32 -0.08 9.50
CA ARG A 11 -20.26 -0.85 8.24
C ARG A 11 -18.90 -0.76 7.57
N ALA A 12 -18.29 0.42 7.59
CA ALA A 12 -16.90 0.55 7.16
C ALA A 12 -16.00 -0.37 8.00
N ILE A 13 -16.23 -0.44 9.33
CA ILE A 13 -15.49 -1.30 10.27
C ILE A 13 -15.60 -2.77 9.90
N GLU A 14 -16.80 -3.26 9.68
CA GLU A 14 -17.03 -4.66 9.32
C GLU A 14 -16.46 -5.00 7.92
N ALA A 15 -16.46 -4.06 6.97
CA ALA A 15 -15.96 -4.29 5.61
C ALA A 15 -14.42 -4.26 5.48
N ASN A 16 -13.71 -3.47 6.30
CA ASN A 16 -12.24 -3.37 6.22
C ASN A 16 -11.53 -3.96 7.47
N ALA A 17 -12.26 -4.57 8.41
CA ALA A 17 -11.66 -5.30 9.53
C ALA A 17 -10.74 -6.40 8.99
N ARG A 18 -9.55 -6.53 9.57
CA ARG A 18 -8.50 -7.47 9.13
C ARG A 18 -8.75 -8.88 9.70
N PRO A 19 -9.29 -9.86 8.94
CA PRO A 19 -8.98 -11.25 9.23
C PRO A 19 -7.50 -11.51 8.93
N ARG A 20 -6.99 -12.63 9.44
CA ARG A 20 -5.58 -13.10 9.48
C ARG A 20 -4.79 -13.08 8.15
N ASN A 21 -5.46 -12.73 7.05
CA ASN A 21 -4.91 -12.54 5.72
C ASN A 21 -5.24 -11.09 5.33
N SER A 22 -4.27 -10.18 5.42
CA SER A 22 -4.37 -8.91 4.68
C SER A 22 -4.64 -9.26 3.20
N TYR A 23 -5.30 -8.38 2.46
CA TYR A 23 -5.60 -8.62 1.04
C TYR A 23 -4.31 -8.97 0.25
N TRP A 24 -3.17 -8.43 0.73
CA TRP A 24 -1.83 -8.64 0.20
C TRP A 24 -1.01 -9.76 0.87
N ALA A 25 -1.55 -10.48 1.87
CA ALA A 25 -0.84 -11.58 2.53
C ALA A 25 -0.89 -12.87 1.70
N TRP A 26 0.17 -13.11 0.92
CA TRP A 26 0.39 -14.37 0.21
C TRP A 26 1.56 -15.12 0.84
N ARG A 27 1.55 -16.46 0.75
CA ARG A 27 2.64 -17.31 1.27
C ARG A 27 3.97 -17.09 0.55
N ASP A 28 3.93 -16.59 -0.68
CA ASP A 28 5.09 -16.35 -1.54
C ASP A 28 5.21 -14.84 -1.78
N LYS A 29 6.20 -14.23 -1.12
CA LYS A 29 6.42 -12.77 -1.09
C LYS A 29 6.69 -12.19 -2.49
N PRO A 30 7.59 -12.74 -3.32
CA PRO A 30 7.76 -12.33 -4.72
C PRO A 30 6.48 -12.33 -5.56
N ILE A 31 5.59 -13.31 -5.35
CA ILE A 31 4.29 -13.36 -6.05
C ILE A 31 3.37 -12.24 -5.54
N ALA A 32 3.33 -12.03 -4.23
CA ALA A 32 2.55 -10.97 -3.59
C ALA A 32 2.95 -9.59 -4.11
N GLU A 33 4.25 -9.30 -4.12
CA GLU A 33 4.81 -8.02 -4.53
C GLU A 33 4.52 -7.76 -6.00
N ARG A 34 4.73 -8.75 -6.88
CA ARG A 34 4.35 -8.64 -8.30
C ARG A 34 2.86 -8.41 -8.48
N GLY A 35 2.01 -9.09 -7.72
CA GLY A 35 0.56 -8.91 -7.77
C GLY A 35 0.14 -7.50 -7.35
N ALA A 36 0.74 -6.97 -6.29
CA ALA A 36 0.52 -5.59 -5.84
C ALA A 36 0.98 -4.57 -6.88
N ALA A 37 2.17 -4.74 -7.44
CA ALA A 37 2.69 -3.88 -8.50
C ALA A 37 1.77 -3.87 -9.73
N ASP A 38 1.41 -5.04 -10.28
CA ASP A 38 0.53 -5.11 -11.46
C ASP A 38 -0.83 -4.45 -11.20
N THR A 39 -1.45 -4.79 -10.07
CA THR A 39 -2.78 -4.28 -9.70
C THR A 39 -2.79 -2.76 -9.55
N ILE A 40 -1.84 -2.21 -8.79
CA ILE A 40 -1.83 -0.78 -8.45
C ILE A 40 -1.41 0.07 -9.65
N LEU A 41 -0.41 -0.37 -10.42
CA LEU A 41 0.04 0.38 -11.59
C LEU A 41 -1.04 0.41 -12.68
N ARG A 42 -1.74 -0.71 -12.92
CA ARG A 42 -2.89 -0.73 -13.84
C ARG A 42 -4.04 0.13 -13.35
N ALA A 43 -4.34 0.09 -12.05
CA ALA A 43 -5.39 0.93 -11.48
C ALA A 43 -5.05 2.43 -11.51
N ALA A 44 -3.75 2.77 -11.50
CA ALA A 44 -3.27 4.13 -11.76
C ALA A 44 -3.35 4.53 -13.26
N GLY A 45 -3.87 3.64 -14.13
CA GLY A 45 -4.05 3.89 -15.56
C GLY A 45 -2.82 3.59 -16.42
N LEU A 46 -1.80 2.94 -15.88
CA LEU A 46 -0.56 2.63 -16.61
C LEU A 46 -0.68 1.31 -17.38
N ARG A 47 -0.01 1.24 -18.53
CA ARG A 47 0.15 -0.03 -19.26
C ARG A 47 1.32 -0.80 -18.66
N VAL A 48 1.04 -1.99 -18.12
CA VAL A 48 2.04 -2.90 -17.56
C VAL A 48 2.17 -4.13 -18.45
N ASP A 49 3.39 -4.44 -18.91
CA ASP A 49 3.71 -5.61 -19.73
C ASP A 49 4.96 -6.32 -19.21
N ARG A 50 5.01 -7.66 -19.35
CA ARG A 50 6.18 -8.50 -19.00
C ARG A 50 6.69 -8.33 -17.56
N LEU A 51 5.80 -8.02 -16.61
CA LEU A 51 6.16 -7.87 -15.21
C LEU A 51 6.57 -9.23 -14.60
N VAL A 52 7.77 -9.28 -14.05
CA VAL A 52 8.33 -10.47 -13.40
C VAL A 52 8.91 -10.11 -12.03
N SER A 53 8.80 -11.03 -11.08
CA SER A 53 9.48 -10.91 -9.79
C SER A 53 10.97 -11.17 -9.97
N ARG A 54 11.80 -10.50 -9.17
CA ARG A 54 13.23 -10.76 -9.12
C ARG A 54 13.49 -12.00 -8.24
N GLY A 55 14.55 -12.74 -8.58
CA GLY A 55 14.91 -13.96 -7.85
C GLY A 55 15.53 -13.66 -6.49
N GLU A 56 15.67 -14.68 -5.65
CA GLU A 56 16.30 -14.53 -4.33
C GLU A 56 17.70 -13.88 -4.42
N GLY A 57 17.92 -12.85 -3.61
CA GLY A 57 19.18 -12.10 -3.58
C GLY A 57 19.38 -11.11 -4.75
N GLN A 58 18.39 -10.95 -5.63
CA GLN A 58 18.44 -10.01 -6.76
C GLN A 58 17.79 -8.65 -6.48
N ASP A 59 17.29 -8.43 -5.26
CA ASP A 59 16.73 -7.15 -4.81
C ASP A 59 17.84 -6.20 -4.32
N PRO A 60 17.67 -4.88 -4.44
CA PRO A 60 16.60 -4.17 -5.19
C PRO A 60 16.82 -4.20 -6.72
N PRO A 61 15.79 -4.06 -7.58
CA PRO A 61 14.35 -3.92 -7.26
C PRO A 61 13.66 -5.25 -6.92
N ASP A 62 12.42 -5.23 -6.41
CA ASP A 62 11.62 -6.45 -6.13
C ASP A 62 11.03 -7.07 -7.42
N CYS A 63 10.68 -6.21 -8.39
CA CYS A 63 10.13 -6.60 -9.70
C CYS A 63 10.80 -5.81 -10.83
N GLU A 64 10.71 -6.34 -12.05
CA GLU A 64 11.07 -5.61 -13.27
C GLU A 64 10.08 -5.89 -14.40
N GLY A 65 9.88 -4.92 -15.28
CA GLY A 65 8.91 -5.02 -16.36
C GLY A 65 8.83 -3.78 -17.23
N MET A 66 8.00 -3.83 -18.26
CA MET A 66 7.68 -2.66 -19.07
C MET A 66 6.50 -1.90 -18.44
N VAL A 67 6.67 -0.62 -18.16
CA VAL A 67 5.59 0.28 -17.71
C VAL A 67 5.53 1.46 -18.68
N ASP A 68 4.38 1.65 -19.32
CA ASP A 68 4.17 2.63 -20.40
C ASP A 68 5.23 2.58 -21.52
N GLY A 69 5.79 1.40 -21.77
CA GLY A 69 6.83 1.20 -22.79
C GLY A 69 8.25 1.52 -22.32
N LEU A 70 8.48 1.75 -21.03
CA LEU A 70 9.82 1.96 -20.44
C LEU A 70 10.22 0.78 -19.55
N TRP A 71 11.47 0.34 -19.66
CA TRP A 71 11.97 -0.76 -18.82
C TRP A 71 12.18 -0.26 -17.40
N SER A 72 11.42 -0.80 -16.46
CA SER A 72 11.25 -0.25 -15.12
C SER A 72 11.68 -1.25 -14.06
N GLY A 73 12.49 -0.78 -13.12
CA GLY A 73 12.68 -1.45 -11.83
C GLY A 73 11.59 -1.00 -10.87
N ILE A 74 10.95 -1.94 -10.18
CA ILE A 74 9.79 -1.67 -9.32
C ILE A 74 10.06 -2.21 -7.91
N GLU A 75 10.04 -1.31 -6.93
CA GLU A 75 10.01 -1.66 -5.51
C GLU A 75 8.58 -1.71 -5.01
N VAL A 76 8.31 -2.65 -4.11
CA VAL A 76 7.02 -2.82 -3.47
C VAL A 76 7.18 -2.74 -1.96
N THR A 77 6.26 -2.07 -1.30
CA THR A 77 6.24 -2.00 0.16
C THR A 77 4.84 -1.79 0.71
N GLU A 78 4.66 -2.11 1.98
CA GLU A 78 3.40 -1.96 2.69
C GLU A 78 3.47 -0.74 3.62
N LEU A 79 2.46 0.14 3.52
CA LEU A 79 2.19 1.14 4.54
C LEU A 79 1.27 0.54 5.60
N VAL A 80 1.78 0.43 6.82
CA VAL A 80 1.06 -0.09 7.98
C VAL A 80 1.51 0.63 9.25
N HIS A 81 0.57 0.93 10.14
CA HIS A 81 0.92 1.41 11.48
C HIS A 81 1.34 0.20 12.33
N ARG A 82 2.66 0.01 12.48
CA ARG A 82 3.26 -1.22 13.04
C ARG A 82 2.75 -1.54 14.44
N GLU A 83 2.67 -0.54 15.32
CA GLU A 83 2.26 -0.75 16.71
C GLU A 83 0.84 -1.31 16.81
N THR A 84 -0.11 -0.74 16.07
CA THR A 84 -1.50 -1.22 16.06
C THR A 84 -1.64 -2.57 15.36
N LEU A 85 -0.82 -2.84 14.34
CA LEU A 85 -0.77 -4.16 13.71
C LEU A 85 -0.29 -5.22 14.71
N GLU A 86 0.81 -4.97 15.43
CA GLU A 86 1.38 -5.91 16.40
C GLU A 86 0.43 -6.20 17.57
N GLN A 87 -0.25 -5.16 18.08
CA GLN A 87 -1.30 -5.30 19.08
C GLN A 87 -2.45 -6.18 18.57
N SER A 88 -2.93 -5.93 17.35
CA SER A 88 -3.98 -6.71 16.71
C SER A 88 -3.58 -8.17 16.47
N ILE A 89 -2.34 -8.42 15.99
CA ILE A 89 -1.79 -9.77 15.83
C ILE A 89 -1.78 -10.51 17.17
N THR A 90 -1.35 -9.83 18.24
CA THR A 90 -1.29 -10.42 19.58
C THR A 90 -2.68 -10.76 20.10
N ALA A 91 -3.65 -9.85 19.96
CA ALA A 91 -5.03 -10.08 20.37
C ALA A 91 -5.66 -11.28 19.64
N ILE A 92 -5.47 -11.35 18.31
CA ILE A 92 -5.98 -12.44 17.47
C ILE A 92 -5.32 -13.78 17.82
N ARG A 93 -4.00 -13.82 18.06
CA ARG A 93 -3.30 -15.05 18.47
C ARG A 93 -3.82 -15.59 19.80
N GLN A 94 -4.07 -14.71 20.76
CA GLN A 94 -4.63 -15.10 22.05
C GLN A 94 -6.04 -15.69 21.90
N ARG A 95 -6.94 -15.03 21.15
CA ARG A 95 -8.30 -15.53 20.89
C ARG A 95 -8.30 -16.89 20.20
N ASN A 96 -7.47 -17.06 19.16
CA ASN A 96 -7.37 -18.34 18.43
C ASN A 96 -6.81 -19.49 19.29
N ALA A 97 -6.05 -19.17 20.34
CA ALA A 97 -5.56 -20.14 21.30
C ALA A 97 -6.59 -20.43 22.42
N GLY A 98 -7.84 -19.97 22.29
CA GLY A 98 -8.88 -20.12 23.31
C GLY A 98 -8.63 -19.31 24.58
N ARG A 99 -7.69 -18.35 24.55
CA ARG A 99 -7.40 -17.48 25.68
C ARG A 99 -8.27 -16.24 25.61
N GLU A 100 -8.79 -15.82 26.75
CA GLU A 100 -9.46 -14.54 26.88
C GLU A 100 -8.42 -13.43 26.60
N SER A 101 -8.53 -12.79 25.44
CA SER A 101 -7.61 -11.72 25.08
C SER A 101 -8.04 -10.45 25.79
N ARG A 102 -7.16 -9.91 26.63
CA ARG A 102 -7.36 -8.61 27.31
C ARG A 102 -7.10 -7.42 26.40
N LEU A 103 -6.56 -7.64 25.19
CA LEU A 103 -6.24 -6.59 24.24
C LEU A 103 -7.32 -6.52 23.15
N PRO A 104 -7.85 -5.34 22.84
CA PRO A 104 -8.72 -5.16 21.69
C PRO A 104 -7.93 -5.33 20.39
N VAL A 105 -8.64 -5.65 19.30
CA VAL A 105 -8.11 -5.40 17.95
C VAL A 105 -8.03 -3.88 17.80
N ALA A 106 -6.84 -3.37 17.50
CA ALA A 106 -6.55 -1.94 17.42
C ALA A 106 -6.40 -1.50 15.97
N TYR A 107 -6.82 -0.26 15.70
CA TYR A 107 -6.71 0.41 14.42
C TYR A 107 -6.08 1.78 14.64
N PHE A 108 -5.32 2.26 13.65
CA PHE A 108 -4.72 3.59 13.72
C PHE A 108 -5.55 4.57 12.92
N GLU A 109 -6.05 5.61 13.58
CA GLU A 109 -6.71 6.74 12.93
C GLU A 109 -5.64 7.69 12.39
N TRP A 110 -5.49 7.70 11.08
CA TRP A 110 -4.47 8.49 10.40
C TRP A 110 -4.90 9.95 10.32
N ALA A 111 -4.10 10.88 10.84
CA ALA A 111 -4.17 12.28 10.44
C ALA A 111 -3.35 12.51 9.16
N ARG A 112 -3.61 13.64 8.47
CA ARG A 112 -2.87 14.01 7.25
C ARG A 112 -1.36 14.04 7.47
N GLY A 113 -0.92 14.66 8.56
CA GLY A 113 0.51 14.78 8.88
C GLY A 113 1.17 13.41 9.04
N ASP A 114 0.51 12.49 9.76
CA ASP A 114 1.03 11.14 10.01
C ASP A 114 1.16 10.33 8.72
N LEU A 115 0.16 10.40 7.84
CA LEU A 115 0.20 9.72 6.54
C LEU A 115 1.37 10.23 5.69
N LEU A 116 1.50 11.55 5.55
CA LEU A 116 2.55 12.13 4.72
C LEU A 116 3.95 11.84 5.28
N ALA A 117 4.11 11.90 6.61
CA ALA A 117 5.37 11.53 7.26
C ALA A 117 5.72 10.06 7.00
N ALA A 118 4.77 9.13 7.19
CA ALA A 118 4.99 7.71 6.95
C ALA A 118 5.30 7.39 5.48
N LEU A 119 4.64 8.06 4.53
CA LEU A 119 4.94 7.92 3.10
C LEU A 119 6.36 8.41 2.78
N GLN A 120 6.79 9.56 3.33
CA GLN A 120 8.15 10.04 3.15
C GLN A 120 9.18 9.10 3.77
N GLU A 121 8.92 8.52 4.94
CA GLU A 121 9.79 7.53 5.57
C GLU A 121 9.95 6.27 4.71
N LEU A 122 8.85 5.75 4.14
CA LEU A 122 8.90 4.62 3.22
C LEU A 122 9.70 4.93 1.95
N ILE A 123 9.46 6.10 1.36
CA ILE A 123 10.23 6.60 0.22
C ILE A 123 11.72 6.62 0.58
N ASN A 124 12.10 7.27 1.68
CA ASN A 124 13.49 7.36 2.13
C ASN A 124 14.15 5.98 2.32
N GLY A 125 13.41 4.99 2.83
CA GLY A 125 13.92 3.64 3.03
C GLY A 125 14.15 2.84 1.74
N LYS A 126 13.39 3.17 0.68
CA LYS A 126 13.40 2.45 -0.61
C LYS A 126 14.14 3.18 -1.72
N ASP A 127 14.41 4.48 -1.54
CA ASP A 127 15.09 5.34 -2.50
C ASP A 127 16.60 5.08 -2.55
N LYS A 128 16.97 3.91 -3.09
CA LYS A 128 18.34 3.40 -3.19
C LYS A 128 18.90 3.63 -4.59
N ALA A 129 20.20 3.96 -4.67
CA ALA A 129 20.92 4.15 -5.93
C ALA A 129 21.46 2.83 -6.52
N ASP A 130 21.75 1.84 -5.68
CA ASP A 130 22.42 0.59 -6.08
C ASP A 130 21.40 -0.50 -6.48
N LEU A 131 20.72 -0.28 -7.61
CA LEU A 131 19.81 -1.27 -8.20
C LEU A 131 20.58 -2.37 -8.93
N LYS A 132 20.16 -3.62 -8.76
CA LYS A 132 20.68 -4.78 -9.48
C LYS A 132 19.89 -5.00 -10.77
N GLY A 133 20.52 -5.56 -11.79
CA GLY A 133 19.84 -5.97 -13.05
C GLY A 133 19.64 -4.86 -14.08
N GLY A 134 19.88 -3.60 -13.73
CA GLY A 134 19.74 -2.45 -14.64
C GLY A 134 20.71 -2.42 -15.83
N PRO A 135 20.70 -1.33 -16.62
CA PRO A 135 20.02 -0.06 -16.34
C PRO A 135 18.50 -0.11 -16.52
N TYR A 136 17.79 0.66 -15.71
CA TYR A 136 16.34 0.87 -15.83
C TYR A 136 16.07 2.29 -16.31
N ASP A 137 15.10 2.45 -17.21
CA ASP A 137 14.63 3.75 -17.69
C ASP A 137 13.84 4.48 -16.60
N GLN A 138 13.19 3.72 -15.71
CA GLN A 138 12.41 4.23 -14.59
C GLN A 138 12.62 3.38 -13.35
N TYR A 139 12.50 4.03 -12.19
CA TYR A 139 12.52 3.38 -10.88
C TYR A 139 11.26 3.74 -10.13
N ILE A 140 10.35 2.78 -9.99
CA ILE A 140 8.99 3.01 -9.50
C ILE A 140 8.84 2.41 -8.10
N LEU A 141 8.29 3.19 -7.18
CA LEU A 141 7.87 2.69 -5.86
C LEU A 141 6.36 2.47 -5.84
N VAL A 142 5.93 1.25 -5.52
CA VAL A 142 4.54 0.91 -5.25
C VAL A 142 4.37 0.69 -3.75
N ILE A 143 3.54 1.51 -3.14
CA ILE A 143 3.15 1.40 -1.74
C ILE A 143 1.72 0.87 -1.72
N HIS A 144 1.47 -0.26 -1.07
CA HIS A 144 0.12 -0.76 -0.85
C HIS A 144 -0.27 -0.62 0.62
N THR A 145 -1.57 -0.51 0.90
CA THR A 145 -2.05 -0.48 2.28
C THR A 145 -3.42 -1.11 2.43
N ASP A 146 -3.60 -1.80 3.57
CA ASP A 146 -4.88 -2.28 4.08
C ASP A 146 -5.20 -1.59 5.42
N GLU A 147 -4.77 -0.34 5.58
CA GLU A 147 -5.10 0.49 6.76
C GLU A 147 -6.56 0.92 6.73
N PHE A 148 -7.23 0.65 7.84
CA PHE A 148 -8.68 0.69 7.98
C PHE A 148 -9.29 2.08 7.67
N PHE A 149 -8.65 3.14 8.17
CA PHE A 149 -9.13 4.52 8.07
C PHE A 149 -8.61 5.27 6.84
N LEU A 150 -7.76 4.64 6.01
CA LEU A 150 -7.28 5.23 4.76
C LEU A 150 -8.29 4.95 3.63
N LEU A 151 -9.41 5.64 3.69
CA LEU A 151 -10.45 5.62 2.64
C LEU A 151 -10.00 6.44 1.41
N PRO A 152 -10.50 6.16 0.20
CA PRO A 152 -10.10 6.84 -1.03
C PRO A 152 -10.23 8.37 -0.94
N ASP A 153 -11.38 8.88 -0.51
CA ASP A 153 -11.61 10.33 -0.40
C ASP A 153 -10.73 10.99 0.67
N THR A 154 -10.40 10.26 1.73
CA THR A 154 -9.47 10.73 2.77
C THR A 154 -8.06 10.80 2.22
N VAL A 155 -7.60 9.73 1.56
CA VAL A 155 -6.28 9.66 0.96
C VAL A 155 -6.12 10.71 -0.14
N ALA A 156 -7.10 10.84 -1.04
CA ALA A 156 -7.12 11.84 -2.10
C ALA A 156 -6.87 13.26 -1.54
N ARG A 157 -7.64 13.67 -0.54
CA ARG A 157 -7.49 14.97 0.12
C ARG A 157 -6.16 15.11 0.87
N TYR A 158 -5.66 14.02 1.46
CA TYR A 158 -4.42 14.08 2.22
C TYR A 158 -3.20 14.24 1.31
N VAL A 159 -3.15 13.53 0.18
CA VAL A 159 -2.04 13.60 -0.78
C VAL A 159 -2.14 14.79 -1.73
N GLU A 160 -3.31 15.42 -1.85
CA GLU A 160 -3.47 16.64 -2.65
C GLU A 160 -2.49 17.73 -2.20
N GLY A 161 -1.72 18.25 -3.17
CA GLY A 161 -0.70 19.26 -2.97
C GLY A 161 0.53 18.81 -2.16
N ALA A 162 0.60 17.56 -1.70
CA ALA A 162 1.77 17.04 -1.02
C ALA A 162 2.88 16.74 -2.04
N ILE A 163 4.12 17.06 -1.68
CA ILE A 163 5.32 16.82 -2.48
C ILE A 163 6.29 16.03 -1.61
N PHE A 164 6.87 14.98 -2.18
CA PHE A 164 7.81 14.08 -1.49
C PHE A 164 9.21 14.19 -2.09
N ASP A 165 10.21 14.22 -1.22
CA ASP A 165 11.60 14.32 -1.61
C ASP A 165 12.14 12.95 -2.06
N VAL A 166 12.83 12.93 -3.20
CA VAL A 166 13.45 11.71 -3.77
C VAL A 166 14.81 12.02 -4.42
N LYS A 167 15.65 10.99 -4.56
CA LYS A 167 16.97 11.01 -5.18
C LYS A 167 17.01 10.14 -6.43
N CYS A 168 16.52 8.91 -6.35
CA CYS A 168 16.61 7.92 -7.42
C CYS A 168 15.23 7.56 -7.98
N ILE A 169 14.23 7.31 -7.13
CA ILE A 169 12.85 6.98 -7.52
C ILE A 169 12.31 8.03 -8.48
N THR A 170 11.77 7.58 -9.61
CA THR A 170 11.21 8.44 -10.66
C THR A 170 9.70 8.58 -10.56
N GLN A 171 9.01 7.58 -9.99
CA GLN A 171 7.57 7.58 -9.79
C GLN A 171 7.20 6.84 -8.50
N ALA A 172 6.14 7.27 -7.83
CA ALA A 172 5.61 6.55 -6.67
C ALA A 172 4.08 6.53 -6.68
N TYR A 173 3.51 5.40 -6.28
CA TYR A 173 2.06 5.18 -6.26
C TYR A 173 1.64 4.59 -4.92
N LEU A 174 0.54 5.09 -4.36
CA LEU A 174 -0.14 4.51 -3.20
C LEU A 174 -1.42 3.81 -3.65
N GLY A 175 -1.51 2.50 -3.46
CA GLY A 175 -2.70 1.70 -3.73
C GLY A 175 -3.43 1.27 -2.47
N LEU A 176 -4.77 1.27 -2.53
CA LEU A 176 -5.64 0.81 -1.45
C LEU A 176 -6.19 -0.60 -1.75
N SER A 177 -6.66 -1.29 -0.71
CA SER A 177 -7.36 -2.57 -0.85
C SER A 177 -8.57 -2.47 -1.79
N TYR A 178 -8.97 -3.62 -2.32
CA TYR A 178 -10.15 -3.74 -3.17
C TYR A 178 -11.38 -3.16 -2.47
N ARG A 179 -12.11 -2.28 -3.15
CA ARG A 179 -13.42 -1.82 -2.69
C ARG A 179 -14.51 -2.38 -3.60
N PRO A 180 -15.42 -3.22 -3.08
CA PRO A 180 -16.58 -3.63 -3.85
C PRO A 180 -17.44 -2.41 -4.17
N ASP A 181 -18.00 -2.44 -5.37
CA ASP A 181 -18.84 -1.40 -5.97
C ASP A 181 -19.85 -0.79 -4.98
N THR A 182 -19.95 0.53 -4.94
CA THR A 182 -21.11 1.22 -4.34
C THR A 182 -22.01 1.67 -5.49
N ALA A 183 -23.30 1.91 -5.23
CA ALA A 183 -24.38 2.06 -6.22
C ALA A 183 -24.18 3.08 -7.39
N ALA A 184 -23.03 3.72 -7.53
CA ALA A 184 -22.66 4.70 -8.57
C ALA A 184 -21.57 4.23 -9.57
N GLY A 185 -20.97 3.03 -9.46
CA GLY A 185 -20.19 2.41 -10.53
C GLY A 185 -18.75 1.95 -10.20
N GLU A 186 -18.34 0.93 -10.97
CA GLU A 186 -17.06 0.19 -11.06
C GLU A 186 -16.19 0.14 -9.79
N GLY A 187 -16.41 -0.90 -8.98
CA GLY A 187 -15.50 -1.28 -7.89
C GLY A 187 -14.08 -1.60 -8.39
N GLY A 188 -13.07 -1.37 -7.56
CA GLY A 188 -11.67 -1.51 -7.96
C GLY A 188 -10.67 -1.24 -6.84
N HIS A 189 -9.41 -1.05 -7.23
CA HIS A 189 -8.30 -0.68 -6.35
C HIS A 189 -7.95 0.79 -6.53
N PRO A 190 -8.38 1.70 -5.66
CA PRO A 190 -8.00 3.10 -5.77
C PRO A 190 -6.48 3.25 -5.70
N ALA A 191 -5.89 3.95 -6.67
CA ALA A 191 -4.46 4.20 -6.76
C ALA A 191 -4.18 5.69 -6.95
N PHE A 192 -3.22 6.21 -6.18
CA PHE A 192 -2.88 7.62 -6.13
C PHE A 192 -1.42 7.81 -6.53
N ARG A 193 -1.18 8.64 -7.54
CA ARG A 193 0.17 9.07 -7.88
C ARG A 193 0.67 10.09 -6.87
N LEU A 194 1.85 9.86 -6.31
CA LEU A 194 2.51 10.80 -5.41
C LEU A 194 3.35 11.79 -6.22
N SER A 195 3.29 13.07 -5.84
CA SER A 195 4.09 14.12 -6.49
C SER A 195 5.49 14.15 -5.88
N LEU A 196 6.51 14.06 -6.71
CA LEU A 196 7.91 13.90 -6.29
C LEU A 196 8.73 15.12 -6.69
N VAL A 197 9.70 15.50 -5.86
CA VAL A 197 10.72 16.51 -6.16
C VAL A 197 12.11 15.93 -5.95
N ARG A 198 13.06 16.28 -6.83
CA ARG A 198 14.46 15.89 -6.68
C ARG A 198 15.09 16.73 -5.58
N ALA A 199 15.57 16.08 -4.53
CA ALA A 199 16.34 16.69 -3.44
C ALA A 199 17.84 16.83 -3.79
#